data_AF-A0A949DR18-F1
#
_entry.id   AF-A0A949DR18-F1
#
_cell.length_a   1.000
_cell.length_b   1.000
_cell.length_c   1.000
_cell.angle_alpha   90.00
_cell.angle_beta   90.00
_cell.angle_gamma   90.00
#
_symmetry.space_group_name_H-M   'P 1'
#
loop_
_entity.id
_entity.type
_entity.pdbx_description
1 polymer ?
#
loop_
_entity_poly.entity_id
_entity_poly.type
_entity_poly.pdbx_seq_one_letter_code
_entity_poly.pdbx_strand_id
1 'polypeptide(L)' 'LPSKVRIACIGPVTEAAARKAGLPVDIFQERYTIPGLVDALTAFPWSVDFPARRE' A
#
# COMPACT_ATOMS: atom_id res chain seq x y z
N LEU A 1 -4.43 10.92 8.26
CA LEU A 1 -4.11 9.63 8.91
C LEU A 1 -2.87 9.80 9.78
N PRO A 2 -2.65 8.99 10.82
CA PRO A 2 -1.38 8.97 11.54
C PRO A 2 -0.21 8.78 10.58
N SER A 3 0.96 9.37 10.87
CA SER A 3 2.12 9.40 9.97
C SER A 3 2.69 8.02 9.59
N LYS A 4 2.38 6.99 10.40
CA LYS A 4 2.80 5.60 10.19
C LYS A 4 1.85 4.77 9.31
N VAL A 5 0.71 5.33 8.92
CA VAL A 5 -0.25 4.64 8.03
C VAL A 5 0.10 4.93 6.58
N ARG A 6 0.17 3.88 5.76
CA ARG A 6 0.35 3.96 4.31
C ARG A 6 -0.87 3.41 3.61
N ILE A 7 -1.19 4.00 2.46
CA ILE A 7 -2.34 3.62 1.65
C ILE A 7 -1.85 3.02 0.34
N ALA A 8 -2.31 1.79 0.07
CA ALA A 8 -2.13 1.09 -1.20
C ALA A 8 -3.49 0.84 -1.84
N CYS A 9 -3.55 0.82 -3.18
CA CYS A 9 -4.79 0.58 -3.93
C CYS A 9 -4.59 -0.59 -4.91
N ILE A 10 -5.55 -1.53 -4.94
CA ILE A 10 -5.52 -2.71 -5.83
C ILE A 10 -5.78 -2.37 -7.30
N GLY A 11 -6.27 -1.16 -7.60
CA GLY A 11 -6.50 -0.73 -8.97
C GLY A 11 -6.94 0.72 -9.09
N PRO A 12 -7.08 1.21 -10.34
CA PRO A 12 -7.30 2.61 -10.64
C PRO A 12 -8.65 3.15 -10.15
N VAL A 13 -9.68 2.29 -10.07
CA VAL A 13 -10.99 2.68 -9.54
C VAL A 13 -10.90 3.00 -8.04
N THR A 14 -10.20 2.18 -7.26
CA THR A 14 -9.98 2.41 -5.83
C THR A 14 -9.08 3.61 -5.60
N GLU A 15 -8.03 3.78 -6.41
CA GLU A 15 -7.18 4.98 -6.36
C GLU A 15 -7.98 6.26 -6.59
N ALA A 16 -8.81 6.30 -7.63
CA ALA A 16 -9.65 7.47 -7.94
C ALA A 16 -10.60 7.79 -6.77
N ALA A 17 -11.21 6.76 -6.16
CA ALA A 17 -12.06 6.93 -4.99
C ALA A 17 -11.28 7.45 -3.76
N ALA A 18 -10.08 6.90 -3.49
CA ALA A 18 -9.22 7.35 -2.40
C ALA A 18 -8.81 8.82 -2.58
N ARG A 19 -8.36 9.19 -3.77
CA ARG A 19 -8.00 10.58 -4.11
C ARG A 19 -9.19 11.53 -3.96
N LYS A 20 -10.38 11.14 -4.42
CA LYS A 20 -11.62 11.92 -4.24
C LYS A 20 -11.98 12.11 -2.76
N ALA A 21 -11.66 11.14 -1.92
CA ALA A 21 -11.83 11.23 -0.47
C ALA A 21 -10.72 12.01 0.26
N GLY A 22 -9.75 12.59 -0.48
CA GLY A 22 -8.62 13.33 0.10
C GLY A 22 -7.53 12.44 0.70
N LEU A 23 -7.53 11.16 0.35
CA LEU A 23 -6.52 10.20 0.81
C LEU A 23 -5.37 10.12 -0.21
N PRO A 24 -4.09 10.25 0.23
CA PRO A 24 -2.95 10.02 -0.65
C PRO A 24 -2.82 8.53 -0.96
N VAL A 25 -2.34 8.17 -2.14
CA VAL A 25 -1.91 6.80 -2.45
C VAL A 25 -0.39 6.76 -2.36
N ASP A 26 0.12 6.05 -1.35
CA ASP A 26 1.55 5.99 -1.05
C ASP A 26 2.27 4.85 -1.78
N ILE A 27 1.53 3.77 -2.06
CA ILE A 27 2.08 2.52 -2.63
C ILE A 27 1.31 2.20 -3.91
N PHE A 28 2.05 2.11 -5.01
CA PHE A 28 1.50 1.78 -6.33
C PHE A 28 2.14 0.49 -6.86
N GLN A 29 1.35 -0.31 -7.56
CA GLN A 29 1.76 -1.57 -8.17
C GLN A 29 1.83 -1.43 -9.69
N GLU A 30 2.76 -2.14 -10.34
CA GLU A 30 2.88 -2.11 -11.80
C GLU A 30 1.73 -2.87 -12.49
N ARG A 31 1.21 -3.92 -11.84
CA ARG A 31 0.14 -4.78 -12.37
C ARG A 31 -1.02 -4.85 -11.39
N TYR A 32 -2.25 -4.61 -11.85
CA TYR A 32 -3.49 -4.65 -11.05
C TYR A 32 -3.93 -6.09 -10.74
N THR A 33 -3.13 -6.79 -9.95
CA THR A 33 -3.34 -8.18 -9.57
C THR A 33 -2.96 -8.35 -8.11
N ILE A 34 -3.52 -9.36 -7.44
CA ILE A 34 -3.16 -9.64 -6.04
C ILE A 34 -1.64 -9.83 -5.86
N PRO A 35 -0.94 -10.62 -6.70
CA PRO A 35 0.52 -10.73 -6.60
C PRO A 35 1.22 -9.38 -6.80
N GLY A 36 0.81 -8.58 -7.79
CA GLY A 36 1.40 -7.26 -8.02
C GLY A 36 1.25 -6.31 -6.83
N LEU A 37 0.12 -6.37 -6.11
CA LEU A 37 -0.06 -5.58 -4.89
C LEU A 37 0.86 -6.07 -3.77
N VAL A 38 0.98 -7.38 -3.59
CA VAL A 38 1.89 -7.98 -2.58
C VAL A 38 3.34 -7.61 -2.88
N ASP A 39 3.76 -7.68 -4.14
CA ASP A 39 5.10 -7.28 -4.58
C ASP A 39 5.35 -5.79 -4.24
N ALA A 40 4.40 -4.91 -4.55
CA ALA A 40 4.52 -3.48 -4.21
C ALA A 40 4.58 -3.22 -2.70
N LEU A 41 3.80 -3.96 -1.90
CA LEU A 41 3.81 -3.85 -0.44
C LEU A 41 5.12 -4.34 0.17
N THR A 42 5.71 -5.41 -0.37
CA THR A 42 6.98 -5.98 0.14
C THR A 42 8.20 -5.18 -0.30
N ALA A 43 8.15 -4.55 -1.48
CA ALA A 43 9.20 -3.66 -1.95
C ALA A 43 9.18 -2.26 -1.30
N PHE A 44 8.09 -1.89 -0.64
CA PHE A 44 7.98 -0.59 0.01
C PHE A 44 8.98 -0.46 1.18
N PRO A 45 9.71 0.66 1.31
CA PRO A 45 10.74 0.83 2.33
C PRO A 45 10.11 1.12 3.70
N TRP A 46 9.62 0.09 4.36
CA TRP A 46 9.07 0.18 5.72
C TRP A 46 10.17 0.58 6.70
N SER A 47 9.96 1.68 7.43
CA SER A 47 10.89 2.15 8.47
C SER A 47 10.70 1.46 9.82
N VAL A 48 10.10 0.27 9.84
CA VAL A 48 9.80 -0.48 11.07
C VAL A 48 10.43 -1.86 11.00
N ASP A 49 11.12 -2.25 12.07
CA ASP A 49 11.50 -3.63 12.30
C ASP A 49 10.24 -4.41 12.63
N PHE A 50 9.77 -5.24 11.68
CA PHE A 50 8.76 -6.22 12.00
C PHE A 50 9.39 -7.22 12.96
N PRO A 51 8.88 -7.38 14.20
CA PRO A 51 9.36 -8.46 15.06
C PRO A 51 9.19 -9.77 14.27
N ALA A 52 10.25 -10.59 14.25
CA ALA A 52 10.21 -11.90 13.62
C ALA A 52 8.91 -12.59 14.02
N ARG A 53 8.17 -13.09 13.02
CA ARG A 53 6.88 -13.77 13.18
C ARG A 53 6.96 -14.69 14.40
N ARG A 54 6.21 -14.37 15.46
CA ARG A 54 6.05 -15.30 16.58
C ARG A 54 5.17 -16.44 16.07
N GLU A 55 5.74 -17.64 16.10
CA GLU A 55 5.08 -18.92 15.85
C GLU A 55 3.98 -19.21 16.88
#